data_AF-A0A1F3RIM9-F1
#
_entry.id   AF-A0A1F3RIM9-F1
#
_cell.length_a   1.000
_cell.length_b   1.000
_cell.length_c   1.000
_cell.angle_alpha   90.00
_cell.angle_beta   90.00
_cell.angle_gamma   90.00
#
_symmetry.space_group_name_H-M   'P 1'
#
loop_
_entity.id
_entity.type
_entity.pdbx_description
1 polymer ?
#
loop_
_entity_poly.entity_id
_entity_poly.type
_entity_poly.pdbx_seq_one_letter_code
_entity_poly.pdbx_strand_id
1 'polypeptide(L)'
;MSESNFRKLQEEITMLSNSQDWYQAKLEWQLKEIYQESGRECLCGQNPIKNICVLENIHNGNIAEVGNVCVNKFLGITSASGIFMAINRCYKDFTKSMGKDAFHYMIVQSKHMKPNNDCKLTEWERNFYSDTLKKKKLSEKQEKYRVRINKKFLKFTVRKLKDRPIS
;
A
#
# COMPACT_ATOMS: atom_id res chain seq x y z
N MET A 1 4.32 -11.80 15.25
CA MET A 1 5.46 -12.30 14.43
C MET A 1 6.42 -13.00 15.37
N SER A 2 6.79 -14.24 15.07
CA SER A 2 7.76 -14.99 15.89
C SER A 2 9.17 -14.42 15.74
N GLU A 3 10.03 -14.74 16.69
CA GLU A 3 11.45 -14.39 16.63
C GLU A 3 12.15 -15.07 15.45
N SER A 4 11.84 -16.34 15.18
CA SER A 4 12.33 -17.09 14.01
C SER A 4 11.98 -16.40 12.69
N ASN A 5 10.74 -15.95 12.51
CA ASN A 5 10.34 -15.23 11.28
C ASN A 5 11.08 -13.89 11.17
N PHE A 6 11.34 -13.20 12.29
CA PHE A 6 12.10 -11.95 12.23
C PHE A 6 13.53 -12.21 11.77
N ARG A 7 14.20 -13.21 12.35
CA ARG A 7 15.55 -13.57 11.96
C ARG A 7 15.65 -13.92 10.47
N LYS A 8 14.73 -14.76 9.97
CA LYS A 8 14.65 -15.07 8.54
C LYS A 8 14.49 -13.80 7.69
N LEU A 9 13.61 -12.88 8.09
CA LEU A 9 13.46 -11.60 7.39
C LEU A 9 14.78 -10.81 7.36
N GLN A 10 15.53 -10.78 8.47
CA GLN A 10 16.81 -10.06 8.53
C GLN A 10 17.84 -10.68 7.58
N GLU A 11 17.96 -12.01 7.58
CA GLU A 11 18.88 -12.76 6.73
C GLU A 11 18.55 -12.51 5.25
N GLU A 12 17.30 -12.68 4.84
CA GLU A 12 16.84 -12.50 3.45
C GLU A 12 17.02 -11.06 2.96
N ILE A 13 16.67 -10.06 3.77
CA ILE A 13 16.88 -8.65 3.41
C ILE A 13 18.37 -8.34 3.28
N THR A 14 19.22 -8.85 4.18
CA THR A 14 20.67 -8.62 4.11
C THR A 14 21.26 -9.23 2.84
N MET A 15 20.83 -10.45 2.47
CA MET A 15 21.26 -11.10 1.23
C MET A 15 20.86 -10.32 -0.03
N LEU A 16 19.74 -9.61 0.00
CA LEU A 16 19.27 -8.76 -1.10
C LEU A 16 19.85 -7.34 -1.07
N SER A 17 20.62 -6.99 -0.04
CA SER A 17 21.21 -5.66 0.15
C SER A 17 22.63 -5.59 -0.40
N ASN A 18 23.15 -4.37 -0.56
CA ASN A 18 24.57 -4.17 -0.86
C ASN A 18 25.42 -4.41 0.40
N SER A 19 24.97 -3.90 1.54
CA SER A 19 25.61 -4.16 2.84
C SER A 19 25.32 -5.55 3.37
N GLN A 20 26.35 -6.18 3.96
CA GLN A 20 26.22 -7.43 4.72
C GLN A 20 26.03 -7.19 6.23
N ASP A 21 26.17 -5.96 6.71
CA ASP A 21 25.76 -5.57 8.06
C ASP A 21 24.27 -5.22 8.08
N TRP A 22 23.51 -5.84 8.99
CA TRP A 22 22.07 -5.66 9.10
C TRP A 22 21.64 -4.20 9.33
N TYR A 23 22.38 -3.46 10.16
CA TYR A 23 21.99 -2.10 10.53
C TYR A 23 22.15 -1.12 9.39
N GLN A 24 23.14 -1.35 8.51
CA GLN A 24 23.30 -0.62 7.25
C GLN A 24 22.34 -1.13 6.18
N ALA A 25 22.23 -2.45 6.00
CA ALA A 25 21.38 -3.09 5.00
C ALA A 25 19.94 -2.60 5.07
N LYS A 26 19.36 -2.51 6.28
CA LYS A 26 17.97 -2.04 6.45
C LYS A 26 17.72 -0.60 5.97
N LEU A 27 18.73 0.26 5.98
CA LEU A 27 18.61 1.67 5.58
C LEU A 27 18.52 1.83 4.06
N GLU A 28 18.90 0.78 3.32
CA GLU A 28 18.83 0.75 1.86
C GLU A 28 17.39 0.56 1.36
N TRP A 29 16.43 0.19 2.22
CA TRP A 29 15.09 -0.21 1.80
C TRP A 29 14.03 0.85 2.06
N GLN A 30 13.17 1.05 1.07
CA GLN A 30 12.01 1.91 1.16
C GLN A 30 10.72 1.15 0.79
N LEU A 31 9.59 1.64 1.28
CA LEU A 31 8.29 1.15 0.85
C LEU A 31 7.97 1.65 -0.56
N LYS A 32 7.93 0.73 -1.52
CA LYS A 32 7.60 1.01 -2.93
C LYS A 32 6.10 0.98 -3.17
N GLU A 33 5.45 -0.11 -2.74
CA GLU A 33 4.05 -0.37 -3.07
C GLU A 33 3.28 -1.07 -1.95
N ILE A 34 1.97 -0.84 -1.88
CA ILE A 34 1.02 -1.54 -1.01
C ILE A 34 -0.14 -2.05 -1.85
N TYR A 35 -0.47 -3.34 -1.71
CA TYR A 35 -1.68 -3.91 -2.30
C TYR A 35 -2.19 -5.12 -1.50
N GLN A 36 -3.43 -5.53 -1.81
CA GLN A 36 -4.01 -6.77 -1.32
C GLN A 36 -4.09 -7.82 -2.41
N GLU A 37 -3.61 -9.02 -2.12
CA GLU A 37 -3.68 -10.21 -2.98
C GLU A 37 -3.70 -11.47 -2.10
N SER A 38 -4.52 -12.46 -2.43
CA SER A 38 -4.64 -13.68 -1.63
C SER A 38 -3.57 -14.72 -2.01
N GLY A 39 -3.09 -15.48 -1.03
CA GLY A 39 -2.20 -16.63 -1.25
C GLY A 39 -0.76 -16.25 -1.57
N ARG A 40 -0.31 -15.06 -1.15
CA ARG A 40 1.09 -14.65 -1.22
C ARG A 40 1.86 -15.17 -0.02
N GLU A 41 3.17 -15.28 -0.16
CA GLU A 41 4.08 -15.62 0.92
C GLU A 41 4.93 -14.40 1.27
N CYS A 42 5.09 -14.15 2.56
CA CYS A 42 6.00 -13.12 3.06
C CYS A 42 7.44 -13.62 3.02
N LEU A 43 8.40 -12.75 2.74
CA LEU A 43 9.84 -13.06 2.83
C LEU A 43 10.25 -13.67 4.19
N CYS A 44 9.54 -13.34 5.27
CA CYS A 44 9.76 -13.93 6.59
C CYS A 44 9.31 -15.40 6.74
N GLY A 45 8.77 -16.01 5.67
CA GLY A 45 8.20 -17.36 5.65
C GLY A 45 6.73 -17.46 6.06
N GLN A 46 6.07 -16.35 6.43
CA GLN A 46 4.64 -16.38 6.73
C GLN A 46 3.81 -16.61 5.45
N ASN A 47 3.02 -17.67 5.44
CA ASN A 47 2.13 -18.04 4.35
C ASN A 47 0.81 -18.61 4.91
N PRO A 48 -0.38 -18.19 4.41
CA PRO A 48 -0.61 -17.13 3.44
C PRO A 48 -0.65 -15.74 4.08
N ILE A 49 -0.26 -14.73 3.30
CA ILE A 49 -0.53 -13.32 3.59
C ILE A 49 -1.48 -12.73 2.55
N LYS A 50 -2.20 -11.68 2.97
CA LYS A 50 -3.14 -10.91 2.14
C LYS A 50 -2.76 -9.44 1.95
N ASN A 51 -2.08 -8.86 2.94
CA ASN A 51 -1.69 -7.45 2.94
C ASN A 51 -0.21 -7.38 2.56
N ILE A 52 0.06 -7.09 1.28
CA ILE A 52 1.41 -7.09 0.73
C ILE A 52 1.95 -5.66 0.75
N CYS A 53 3.15 -5.52 1.28
CA CYS A 53 4.00 -4.38 1.09
C CYS A 53 5.21 -4.81 0.25
N VAL A 54 5.45 -4.07 -0.83
CA VAL A 54 6.63 -4.24 -1.69
C VAL A 54 7.68 -3.24 -1.20
N LEU A 55 8.85 -3.77 -0.88
CA LEU A 55 10.02 -2.99 -0.53
C LEU A 55 10.97 -2.97 -1.72
N GLU A 56 11.68 -1.86 -1.88
CA GLU A 56 12.72 -1.68 -2.89
C GLU A 56 13.98 -1.19 -2.23
N ASN A 57 15.10 -1.81 -2.61
CA ASN A 57 16.41 -1.32 -2.28
C ASN A 57 16.77 -0.15 -3.19
N ILE A 58 17.05 1.01 -2.60
CA ILE A 58 17.29 2.28 -3.33
C ILE A 58 18.65 2.33 -4.04
N HIS A 59 19.56 1.41 -3.72
CA HIS A 59 20.90 1.38 -4.30
C HIS A 59 21.03 0.37 -5.44
N ASN A 60 20.37 -0.79 -5.34
CA ASN A 60 20.48 -1.86 -6.34
C ASN A 60 19.16 -2.23 -7.04
N GLY A 61 18.02 -1.70 -6.59
CA GLY A 61 16.71 -1.94 -7.20
C GLY A 61 16.08 -3.31 -6.88
N ASN A 62 16.69 -4.11 -6.01
CA ASN A 62 16.13 -5.39 -5.57
C ASN A 62 14.78 -5.18 -4.87
N ILE A 63 13.89 -6.17 -5.02
CA ILE A 63 12.52 -6.11 -4.52
C ILE A 63 12.27 -7.22 -3.51
N ALA A 64 11.54 -6.90 -2.45
CA ALA A 64 11.07 -7.85 -1.44
C ALA A 64 9.56 -7.68 -1.18
N GLU A 65 8.82 -8.79 -1.19
CA GLU A 65 7.42 -8.80 -0.76
C GLU A 65 7.29 -9.27 0.69
N VAL A 66 6.62 -8.47 1.51
CA VAL A 66 6.43 -8.76 2.92
C VAL A 66 5.02 -8.41 3.38
N GLY A 67 4.60 -9.02 4.50
CA GLY A 67 3.36 -8.66 5.17
C GLY A 67 3.46 -7.30 5.88
N ASN A 68 2.32 -6.65 6.09
CA ASN A 68 2.24 -5.36 6.80
C ASN A 68 2.86 -5.39 8.21
N VAL A 69 2.78 -6.53 8.91
CA VAL A 69 3.39 -6.72 10.24
C VAL A 69 4.93 -6.64 10.15
N CYS A 70 5.51 -7.23 9.11
CA CYS A 70 6.96 -7.21 8.89
C CYS A 70 7.45 -5.79 8.58
N VAL A 71 6.75 -5.04 7.73
CA VAL A 71 7.12 -3.65 7.42
C VAL A 71 7.08 -2.73 8.63
N ASN A 72 6.08 -2.88 9.50
CA ASN A 72 6.01 -2.09 10.73
C ASN A 72 7.22 -2.36 11.63
N LYS A 73 7.59 -3.65 11.82
CA LYS A 73 8.74 -4.00 12.65
C LYS A 73 10.10 -3.73 11.99
N PHE A 74 10.18 -3.78 10.67
CA PHE A 74 11.41 -3.58 9.88
C PHE A 74 11.73 -2.10 9.64
N LEU A 75 10.78 -1.34 9.07
CA LEU A 75 10.98 0.07 8.68
C LEU A 75 10.31 1.07 9.64
N GLY A 76 9.58 0.62 10.65
CA GLY A 76 8.79 1.52 11.51
C GLY A 76 7.62 2.18 10.78
N ILE A 77 7.23 1.69 9.60
CA ILE A 77 6.17 2.29 8.80
C ILE A 77 4.81 1.84 9.36
N THR A 78 4.21 2.71 10.16
CA THR A 78 2.90 2.50 10.80
C THR A 78 1.72 2.82 9.88
N SER A 79 1.93 3.67 8.87
CA SER A 79 0.89 4.11 7.93
C SER A 79 0.33 2.97 7.06
N ALA A 80 1.08 1.89 6.84
CA ALA A 80 0.64 0.74 6.06
C ALA A 80 -0.69 0.15 6.60
N SER A 81 -0.82 0.01 7.92
CA SER A 81 -2.05 -0.46 8.55
C SER A 81 -3.24 0.46 8.26
N GLY A 82 -3.03 1.78 8.29
CA GLY A 82 -4.03 2.79 7.91
C GLY A 82 -4.51 2.65 6.47
N ILE A 83 -3.58 2.36 5.55
CA ILE A 83 -3.87 2.14 4.13
C ILE A 83 -4.68 0.85 3.94
N PHE A 84 -4.30 -0.27 4.56
CA PHE A 84 -5.09 -1.50 4.48
C PHE A 84 -6.50 -1.36 5.07
N MET A 85 -6.65 -0.62 6.17
CA MET A 85 -7.97 -0.29 6.71
C MET A 85 -8.80 0.52 5.71
N ALA A 86 -8.18 1.48 5.02
CA ALA A 86 -8.83 2.25 3.97
C ALA A 86 -9.26 1.39 2.78
N ILE A 87 -8.40 0.47 2.31
CA ILE A 87 -8.75 -0.50 1.25
C ILE A 87 -9.98 -1.28 1.67
N ASN A 88 -9.96 -1.90 2.85
CA ASN A 88 -11.10 -2.68 3.35
C ASN A 88 -12.40 -1.84 3.46
N ARG A 89 -12.29 -0.59 3.92
CA ARG A 89 -13.43 0.33 4.07
C ARG A 89 -14.01 0.75 2.72
N CYS A 90 -13.16 1.24 1.80
CA CYS A 90 -13.60 1.68 0.48
C CYS A 90 -14.11 0.53 -0.38
N TYR A 91 -13.56 -0.68 -0.20
CA TYR A 91 -14.05 -1.88 -0.88
C TYR A 91 -15.47 -2.23 -0.43
N LYS A 92 -15.77 -2.11 0.87
CA LYS A 92 -17.12 -2.38 1.41
C LYS A 92 -18.13 -1.31 1.01
N ASP A 93 -17.71 -0.06 0.97
CA ASP A 93 -18.55 1.09 0.64
C ASP A 93 -17.71 2.17 -0.06
N PHE A 94 -17.92 2.30 -1.38
CA PHE A 94 -17.18 3.24 -2.21
C PHE A 94 -17.45 4.71 -1.87
N THR A 95 -18.46 5.03 -1.06
CA THR A 95 -18.78 6.41 -0.63
C THR A 95 -17.92 6.87 0.55
N LYS A 96 -17.32 5.93 1.30
CA LYS A 96 -16.51 6.26 2.49
C LYS A 96 -15.21 6.97 2.12
N SER A 97 -14.78 7.90 2.96
CA SER A 97 -13.44 8.49 2.84
C SER A 97 -12.36 7.42 3.00
N MET A 98 -11.32 7.45 2.16
CA MET A 98 -10.14 6.59 2.29
C MET A 98 -9.24 7.04 3.46
N GLY A 99 -9.46 8.23 4.01
CA GLY A 99 -8.66 8.75 5.11
C GLY A 99 -7.32 9.30 4.66
N LYS A 100 -6.63 9.98 5.58
CA LYS A 100 -5.43 10.79 5.27
C LYS A 100 -4.27 9.95 4.72
N ASP A 101 -3.94 8.83 5.37
CA ASP A 101 -2.77 8.03 4.98
C ASP A 101 -2.93 7.40 3.61
N ALA A 102 -4.10 6.84 3.32
CA ALA A 102 -4.41 6.26 2.01
C ALA A 102 -4.46 7.32 0.91
N PHE A 103 -5.01 8.51 1.21
CA PHE A 103 -5.02 9.62 0.27
C PHE A 103 -3.62 10.14 -0.02
N HIS A 104 -2.79 10.33 1.01
CA HIS A 104 -1.39 10.72 0.85
C HIS A 104 -0.61 9.68 0.03
N TYR A 105 -0.79 8.39 0.36
CA TYR A 105 -0.21 7.29 -0.41
C TYR A 105 -0.63 7.34 -1.88
N MET A 106 -1.92 7.53 -2.17
CA MET A 106 -2.43 7.64 -3.54
C MET A 106 -1.82 8.84 -4.29
N ILE A 107 -1.63 9.99 -3.63
CA ILE A 107 -0.95 11.14 -4.23
C ILE A 107 0.49 10.80 -4.61
N VAL A 108 1.25 10.20 -3.70
CA VAL A 108 2.65 9.83 -3.93
C VAL A 108 2.74 8.86 -5.11
N GLN A 109 1.96 7.78 -5.10
CA GLN A 109 1.94 6.79 -6.19
C GLN A 109 1.52 7.41 -7.52
N SER A 110 0.52 8.30 -7.51
CA SER A 110 0.04 8.98 -8.71
C SER A 110 1.09 9.86 -9.40
N LYS A 111 2.14 10.32 -8.68
CA LYS A 111 3.24 11.09 -9.29
C LYS A 111 4.08 10.21 -10.21
N HIS A 112 4.28 8.95 -9.86
CA HIS A 112 5.09 7.98 -10.61
C HIS A 112 4.33 7.27 -11.73
N MET A 113 2.99 7.39 -11.78
CA MET A 113 2.17 6.81 -12.84
C MET A 113 2.33 7.55 -14.18
N LYS A 114 2.30 6.80 -15.30
CA LYS A 114 2.24 7.37 -16.66
C LYS A 114 1.03 8.31 -16.84
N PRO A 115 1.10 9.37 -17.67
CA PRO A 115 0.00 10.32 -17.87
C PRO A 115 -1.34 9.67 -18.22
N ASN A 116 -1.32 8.60 -19.02
CA ASN A 116 -2.53 7.91 -19.50
C ASN A 116 -2.98 6.76 -18.58
N ASN A 117 -2.41 6.63 -17.38
CA ASN A 117 -2.84 5.64 -16.41
C ASN A 117 -4.19 6.06 -15.80
N ASP A 118 -5.17 5.18 -15.88
CA ASP A 118 -6.55 5.44 -15.44
C ASP A 118 -6.70 5.59 -13.92
N CYS A 119 -5.73 5.08 -13.14
CA CYS A 119 -5.65 5.25 -11.70
C CYS A 119 -4.96 6.56 -11.29
N LYS A 120 -4.30 7.27 -12.21
CA LYS A 120 -3.66 8.56 -11.94
C LYS A 120 -4.71 9.59 -11.50
N LEU A 121 -4.41 10.31 -10.43
CA LEU A 121 -5.22 11.42 -9.97
C LEU A 121 -4.97 12.65 -10.84
N THR A 122 -6.06 13.25 -11.28
CA THR A 122 -6.03 14.61 -11.82
C THR A 122 -5.81 15.63 -10.70
N GLU A 123 -5.38 16.85 -11.04
CA GLU A 123 -5.25 17.93 -10.07
C GLU A 123 -6.59 18.26 -9.42
N TRP A 124 -7.65 18.32 -10.21
CA TRP A 124 -9.01 18.54 -9.71
C TRP A 124 -9.43 17.45 -8.70
N GLU A 125 -9.15 16.17 -8.97
CA GLU A 125 -9.46 15.08 -8.02
C GLU A 125 -8.67 15.19 -6.72
N ARG A 126 -7.40 15.61 -6.78
CA ARG A 126 -6.60 15.86 -5.56
C ARG A 126 -7.21 16.98 -4.72
N ASN A 127 -7.52 18.11 -5.34
CA ASN A 127 -8.09 19.25 -4.63
C ASN A 127 -9.46 18.89 -4.04
N PHE A 128 -10.34 18.30 -4.86
CA PHE A 128 -11.66 17.83 -4.42
C PHE A 128 -11.58 16.88 -3.22
N TYR A 129 -10.70 15.88 -3.26
CA TYR A 129 -10.62 14.90 -2.18
C TYR A 129 -10.02 15.51 -0.91
N SER A 130 -9.02 16.39 -1.05
CA SER A 130 -8.46 17.16 0.06
C SER A 130 -9.53 17.99 0.78
N ASP A 131 -10.31 18.76 0.01
CA ASP A 131 -11.36 19.64 0.53
C ASP A 131 -12.52 18.88 1.18
N THR A 132 -12.75 17.64 0.74
CA THR A 132 -13.85 16.80 1.21
C THR A 132 -13.44 15.75 2.23
N LEU A 133 -12.15 15.65 2.57
CA LEU A 133 -11.59 14.58 3.40
C LEU A 133 -12.26 14.48 4.79
N LYS A 134 -12.49 15.64 5.42
CA LYS A 134 -13.09 15.77 6.76
C LYS A 134 -14.61 16.04 6.74
N LYS A 135 -15.24 16.15 5.56
CA LYS A 135 -16.66 16.46 5.47
C LYS A 135 -17.50 15.29 5.96
N LYS A 136 -18.41 15.56 6.91
CA LYS A 136 -19.33 14.57 7.48
C LYS A 136 -20.43 14.14 6.50
N LYS A 137 -20.89 15.07 5.65
CA LYS A 137 -21.91 14.84 4.62
C LYS A 137 -21.41 15.37 3.28
N LEU A 138 -21.74 14.65 2.21
CA LEU A 138 -21.51 15.08 0.83
C LEU A 138 -22.85 15.24 0.13
N SER A 139 -22.90 16.13 -0.87
CA SER A 139 -24.00 16.09 -1.82
C SER A 139 -23.88 14.87 -2.73
N GLU A 140 -24.98 14.45 -3.36
CA GLU A 140 -24.99 13.32 -4.29
C GLU A 140 -23.94 13.46 -5.41
N LYS A 141 -23.77 14.69 -5.93
CA LYS A 141 -22.75 14.98 -6.95
C LYS A 141 -21.34 14.77 -6.41
N GLN A 142 -21.05 15.22 -5.19
CA GLN A 142 -19.75 15.02 -4.56
C GLN A 142 -19.51 13.53 -4.25
N GLU A 143 -20.54 12.80 -3.85
CA GLU A 143 -20.44 11.35 -3.61
C GLU A 143 -20.08 10.58 -4.88
N LYS A 144 -20.66 10.94 -6.03
CA LYS A 144 -20.28 10.35 -7.32
C LYS A 144 -18.78 10.53 -7.62
N TYR A 145 -18.21 11.71 -7.33
CA TYR A 145 -16.78 11.95 -7.49
C TYR A 145 -15.91 11.16 -6.48
N ARG A 146 -16.35 11.08 -5.23
CA ARG A 146 -15.73 10.26 -4.18
C ARG A 146 -15.66 8.79 -4.60
N VAL A 147 -16.78 8.23 -5.08
CA VAL A 147 -16.85 6.86 -5.59
C VAL A 147 -15.88 6.66 -6.75
N ARG A 148 -15.83 7.59 -7.71
CA ARG A 148 -14.90 7.51 -8.86
C ARG A 148 -13.43 7.44 -8.40
N ILE A 149 -13.03 8.31 -7.47
CA ILE A 149 -11.66 8.35 -6.95
C ILE A 149 -11.33 7.09 -6.12
N ASN A 150 -12.27 6.63 -5.30
CA ASN A 150 -12.09 5.40 -4.52
C ASN A 150 -11.98 4.15 -5.42
N LYS A 151 -12.70 4.11 -6.55
CA LYS A 151 -12.53 3.04 -7.55
C LYS A 151 -11.13 3.04 -8.15
N LYS A 152 -10.55 4.21 -8.48
CA LYS A 152 -9.15 4.30 -8.90
C LYS A 152 -8.21 3.75 -7.83
N PHE A 153 -8.40 4.15 -6.58
CA PHE A 153 -7.60 3.67 -5.46
C PHE A 153 -7.62 2.14 -5.34
N LEU A 154 -8.81 1.54 -5.38
CA LEU A 154 -8.96 0.09 -5.26
C LEU A 154 -8.42 -0.65 -6.48
N LYS A 155 -8.56 -0.07 -7.68
CA LYS A 155 -8.06 -0.69 -8.91
C LYS A 155 -6.55 -0.98 -8.89
N PHE A 156 -5.75 -0.09 -8.29
CA PHE A 156 -4.30 -0.34 -8.19
C PHE A 156 -3.87 -1.04 -6.89
N THR A 157 -4.66 -0.94 -5.81
CA THR A 157 -4.32 -1.54 -4.52
C THR A 157 -4.94 -2.93 -4.27
N VAL A 158 -5.77 -3.43 -5.19
CA VAL A 158 -6.40 -4.76 -5.06
C VAL A 158 -6.10 -5.58 -6.30
N ARG A 159 -5.44 -6.74 -6.12
CA ARG A 159 -5.01 -7.65 -7.18
C ARG A 159 -5.54 -9.06 -6.92
N LYS A 160 -6.09 -9.71 -7.95
CA LYS A 160 -6.44 -11.16 -7.97
C LYS A 160 -6.99 -11.70 -6.64
N LEU A 161 -7.99 -11.05 -6.03
CA LEU A 161 -8.64 -11.60 -4.85
C LEU A 161 -9.57 -12.75 -5.27
N LYS A 162 -9.18 -14.00 -5.01
CA LYS A 162 -9.97 -15.20 -5.34
C LYS A 162 -11.42 -15.14 -4.82
N ASP A 163 -11.65 -14.43 -3.71
CA ASP A 163 -12.97 -14.34 -3.05
C ASP A 163 -13.77 -13.08 -3.41
N ARG A 164 -13.26 -12.25 -4.33
CA ARG A 164 -13.79 -10.89 -4.55
C ARG A 164 -13.56 -10.45 -6.01
N PRO A 165 -14.49 -10.78 -6.93
CA PRO A 165 -14.40 -10.24 -8.28
C PRO A 165 -14.48 -8.72 -8.22
N ILE A 166 -13.51 -8.06 -8.86
CA ILE A 166 -13.60 -6.63 -9.16
C ILE A 166 -14.62 -6.55 -10.31
N SER A 167 -15.83 -6.09 -9.99
CA SER A 167 -16.92 -5.88 -10.94
C SER A 167 -16.52 -4.95 -12.08
#